data_AF-Q2LSC8-F1
#
_entry.id   AF-Q2LSC8-F1
#
_cell.length_a   1.000
_cell.length_b   1.000
_cell.length_c   1.000
_cell.angle_alpha   90.00
_cell.angle_beta   90.00
_cell.angle_gamma   90.00
#
_symmetry.space_group_name_H-M   'P 1'
#
loop_
_entity.id
_entity.type
_entity.pdbx_description
1 polymer ?
#
loop_
_entity_poly.entity_id
_entity_poly.type
_entity_poly.pdbx_seq_one_letter_code
_entity_poly.pdbx_strand_id
1 'polypeptide(L)'
;MADEIEIKELSLEYYPEIVEIHRAIMKGKVSPSWMKSIKRHLREKDVGGYVALKDGKVAGIIIGQIQGPSFGLEKSGWVTVVEAHPQFMGSGVGRALVESIFQYFREKGVKDIHTAVKWDAVDMLSFFIAAGFGRSAFINLRIKLDDVIPD
;
A
#
# COMPACT_ATOMS: atom_id res chain seq x y z
N MET A 1 28.03 -0.86 10.46
CA MET A 1 27.43 0.39 9.96
C MET A 1 25.95 0.08 9.82
N ALA A 2 25.08 0.84 10.47
CA ALA A 2 23.67 0.46 10.60
C ALA A 2 22.99 0.44 9.23
N ASP A 3 22.10 -0.54 9.05
CA ASP A 3 21.27 -0.77 7.87
C ASP A 3 20.37 0.44 7.57
N GLU A 4 20.90 1.46 6.90
CA GLU A 4 20.14 2.66 6.57
C GLU A 4 19.09 2.34 5.49
N ILE A 5 17.84 2.66 5.78
CA ILE A 5 16.73 2.53 4.83
C ILE A 5 16.58 3.88 4.13
N GLU A 6 16.80 3.89 2.82
CA GLU A 6 16.59 5.05 1.97
C GLU A 6 15.17 5.02 1.41
N ILE A 7 14.41 6.12 1.54
CA ILE A 7 13.08 6.25 0.94
C ILE A 7 13.15 7.13 -0.32
N LYS A 8 12.55 6.65 -1.41
CA LYS A 8 12.37 7.42 -2.65
C LYS A 8 10.91 7.43 -3.07
N GLU A 9 10.54 8.44 -3.84
CA GLU A 9 9.25 8.47 -4.52
C GLU A 9 9.18 7.29 -5.51
N LEU A 10 8.02 6.63 -5.54
CA LEU A 10 7.81 5.47 -6.39
C LEU A 10 7.66 5.93 -7.84
N SER A 11 8.61 5.54 -8.68
CA SER A 11 8.58 5.79 -10.12
C SER A 11 8.43 4.48 -10.91
N LEU A 12 8.19 4.59 -12.21
CA LEU A 12 8.10 3.44 -13.11
C LEU A 12 9.45 2.72 -13.31
N GLU A 13 10.57 3.28 -12.85
CA GLU A 13 11.89 2.67 -12.98
C GLU A 13 12.06 1.46 -12.05
N TYR A 14 11.47 1.49 -10.85
CA TYR A 14 11.49 0.40 -9.86
C TYR A 14 10.53 -0.75 -10.19
N TYR A 15 9.87 -0.66 -11.33
CA TYR A 15 8.83 -1.59 -11.72
C TYR A 15 9.31 -3.05 -11.76
N PRO A 16 10.48 -3.40 -12.34
CA PRO A 16 10.99 -4.77 -12.30
C PRO A 16 11.10 -5.32 -10.87
N GLU A 17 11.62 -4.53 -9.95
CA GLU A 17 11.81 -4.92 -8.55
C GLU A 17 10.49 -5.05 -7.79
N ILE A 18 9.51 -4.18 -8.07
CA ILE A 18 8.15 -4.30 -7.53
C ILE A 18 7.54 -5.66 -7.94
N VAL A 19 7.74 -6.07 -9.20
CA VAL A 19 7.26 -7.37 -9.68
C VAL A 19 7.91 -8.50 -8.89
N GLU A 20 9.20 -8.42 -8.62
CA GLU A 20 9.92 -9.43 -7.85
C GLU A 20 9.40 -9.52 -6.41
N ILE A 21 9.18 -8.38 -5.74
CA ILE A 21 8.59 -8.35 -4.39
C ILE A 21 7.21 -9.00 -4.40
N HIS A 22 6.33 -8.56 -5.31
CA HIS A 22 4.97 -9.09 -5.40
C HIS A 22 4.98 -10.59 -5.68
N ARG A 23 5.87 -11.05 -6.56
CA ARG A 23 6.06 -12.47 -6.87
C ARG A 23 6.52 -13.25 -5.64
N ALA A 24 7.46 -12.73 -4.86
CA ALA A 24 7.94 -13.37 -3.65
C ALA A 24 6.83 -13.53 -2.60
N ILE A 25 5.99 -12.51 -2.44
CA ILE A 25 4.84 -12.54 -1.51
C ILE A 25 3.76 -13.51 -2.01
N MET A 26 3.42 -13.46 -3.29
CA MET A 26 2.36 -14.28 -3.91
C MET A 26 2.82 -15.69 -4.28
N LYS A 27 4.01 -16.12 -3.83
CA LYS A 27 4.60 -17.43 -4.12
C LYS A 27 4.58 -17.77 -5.62
N GLY A 28 4.96 -16.81 -6.46
CA GLY A 28 5.08 -16.98 -7.91
C GLY A 28 3.90 -16.47 -8.75
N LYS A 29 2.76 -16.11 -8.15
CA LYS A 29 1.58 -15.66 -8.90
C LYS A 29 1.58 -14.15 -9.10
N VAL A 30 1.75 -13.69 -10.33
CA VAL A 30 1.57 -12.28 -10.70
C VAL A 30 0.60 -12.20 -11.87
N SER A 31 -0.51 -11.46 -11.72
CA SER A 31 -1.44 -11.28 -12.83
C SER A 31 -1.04 -10.08 -13.72
N PRO A 32 -1.18 -10.18 -15.05
CA PRO A 32 -0.99 -9.03 -15.95
C PRO A 32 -1.94 -7.87 -15.63
N SER A 33 -3.12 -8.16 -15.07
CA SER A 33 -4.11 -7.15 -14.70
C SER A 33 -3.69 -6.30 -13.51
N TRP A 34 -3.13 -6.92 -12.46
CA TRP A 34 -2.56 -6.22 -11.31
C TRP A 34 -1.48 -5.24 -11.77
N MET A 35 -0.65 -5.72 -12.68
CA MET A 35 0.46 -4.98 -13.24
C MET A 35 0.04 -3.71 -14.00
N LYS A 36 -1.01 -3.82 -14.82
CA LYS A 36 -1.61 -2.68 -15.51
C LYS A 36 -2.23 -1.70 -14.50
N SER A 37 -2.76 -2.19 -13.39
CA SER A 37 -3.34 -1.36 -12.34
C SER A 37 -2.31 -0.48 -11.66
N ILE A 38 -1.16 -1.03 -11.23
CA ILE A 38 -0.09 -0.25 -10.58
C ILE A 38 0.41 0.87 -11.51
N LYS A 39 0.68 0.56 -12.78
CA LYS A 39 1.13 1.58 -13.75
C LYS A 39 0.13 2.71 -13.96
N ARG A 40 -1.17 2.42 -13.90
CA ARG A 40 -2.23 3.42 -14.04
C ARG A 40 -2.32 4.26 -12.77
N HIS A 41 -2.32 3.61 -11.61
CA HIS A 41 -2.38 4.25 -10.30
C HIS A 41 -1.29 5.31 -10.13
N LEU A 42 -0.04 4.99 -10.46
CA LEU A 42 1.09 5.92 -10.32
C LEU A 42 1.01 7.16 -11.23
N ARG A 43 0.06 7.23 -12.17
CA ARG A 43 -0.14 8.41 -13.03
C ARG A 43 -1.24 9.34 -12.53
N GLU A 44 -1.97 8.94 -11.50
CA GLU A 44 -3.09 9.72 -10.97
C GLU A 44 -2.58 10.80 -10.01
N LYS A 45 -3.13 12.01 -10.11
CA LYS A 45 -2.67 13.18 -9.32
C LYS A 45 -2.83 13.01 -7.81
N ASP A 46 -3.81 12.21 -7.41
CA ASP A 46 -4.18 11.98 -6.01
C ASP A 46 -3.62 10.65 -5.47
N VAL A 47 -2.63 10.08 -6.15
CA VAL A 47 -1.89 8.90 -5.71
C VAL A 47 -0.49 9.31 -5.29
N GLY A 48 -0.05 8.79 -4.14
CA GLY A 48 1.31 8.89 -3.64
C GLY A 48 1.90 7.49 -3.50
N GLY A 49 3.18 7.33 -3.78
CA GLY A 49 3.86 6.06 -3.64
C GLY A 49 5.31 6.24 -3.24
N TYR A 50 5.82 5.29 -2.45
CA TYR A 50 7.22 5.28 -2.03
C TYR A 50 7.82 3.90 -2.18
N VAL A 51 9.12 3.87 -2.46
CA VAL A 51 9.98 2.70 -2.43
C VAL A 51 10.99 2.83 -1.29
N ALA A 52 11.22 1.75 -0.57
CA ALA A 52 12.28 1.64 0.41
C ALA A 52 13.43 0.86 -0.20
N LEU A 53 14.63 1.43 -0.16
CA LEU A 53 15.87 0.75 -0.50
C LEU A 53 16.63 0.40 0.78
N LYS A 54 17.19 -0.80 0.81
CA LYS A 54 18.11 -1.25 1.84
C LYS A 54 19.24 -2.03 1.17
N ASP A 55 20.48 -1.73 1.52
CA ASP A 55 21.68 -2.31 0.91
C ASP A 55 21.70 -2.16 -0.63
N GLY A 56 21.22 -1.01 -1.13
CA GLY A 56 21.12 -0.72 -2.56
C GLY A 56 20.05 -1.53 -3.31
N LYS A 57 19.21 -2.29 -2.60
CA LYS A 57 18.13 -3.11 -3.18
C LYS A 57 16.77 -2.58 -2.77
N VAL A 58 15.81 -2.66 -3.68
CA VAL A 58 14.41 -2.38 -3.38
C VAL A 58 13.90 -3.43 -2.37
N ALA A 59 13.54 -2.94 -1.19
CA ALA A 59 13.17 -3.73 -0.04
C ALA A 59 11.66 -3.75 0.22
N GLY A 60 10.93 -2.75 -0.27
CA GLY A 60 9.49 -2.66 -0.13
C GLY A 60 8.91 -1.46 -0.86
N ILE A 61 7.59 -1.45 -0.98
CA ILE A 61 6.81 -0.34 -1.54
C ILE A 61 5.56 -0.08 -0.72
N ILE A 62 5.05 1.14 -0.86
CA ILE A 62 3.73 1.54 -0.38
C ILE A 62 3.07 2.45 -1.40
N ILE A 63 1.76 2.32 -1.55
CA ILE A 63 0.94 3.18 -2.39
C ILE A 63 -0.29 3.60 -1.59
N GLY A 64 -0.56 4.90 -1.63
CA GLY A 64 -1.75 5.50 -1.07
C GLY A 64 -2.47 6.36 -2.08
N GLN A 65 -3.78 6.52 -1.92
CA GLN A 65 -4.60 7.41 -2.74
C GLN A 65 -5.51 8.28 -1.88
N ILE A 66 -5.79 9.49 -2.33
CA ILE A 66 -6.76 10.37 -1.71
C ILE A 66 -8.12 10.14 -2.36
N GLN A 67 -9.16 10.00 -1.53
CA GLN A 67 -10.54 9.79 -1.95
C GLN A 67 -11.48 10.75 -1.23
N GLY A 68 -12.58 11.10 -1.89
CA GLY A 68 -13.66 11.87 -1.30
C GLY A 68 -14.48 12.62 -2.36
N PRO A 69 -15.71 13.04 -2.02
CA PRO A 69 -16.42 12.76 -0.77
C PRO A 69 -16.92 11.30 -0.68
N SER A 70 -16.99 10.72 0.53
CA SER A 70 -17.43 9.33 0.75
C SER A 70 -18.04 9.12 2.14
N PHE A 71 -19.30 8.70 2.21
CA PHE A 71 -20.00 8.30 3.45
C PHE A 71 -19.79 9.22 4.67
N GLY A 72 -19.83 10.54 4.46
CA GLY A 72 -19.63 11.55 5.51
C GLY A 72 -18.19 12.08 5.65
N LEU A 73 -17.23 11.54 4.89
CA LEU A 73 -15.88 12.07 4.76
C LEU A 73 -15.80 13.02 3.57
N GLU A 74 -15.29 14.24 3.79
CA GLU A 74 -15.02 15.17 2.68
C GLU A 74 -13.75 14.77 1.91
N LYS A 75 -12.71 14.33 2.63
CA LYS A 75 -11.41 13.95 2.08
C LYS A 75 -10.71 12.95 3.00
N SER A 76 -10.26 11.84 2.43
CA SER A 76 -9.63 10.73 3.17
C SER A 76 -8.46 10.14 2.39
N GLY A 77 -7.46 9.63 3.10
CA GLY A 77 -6.34 8.87 2.53
C GLY A 77 -6.62 7.38 2.61
N TRP A 78 -6.16 6.63 1.63
CA TRP A 78 -6.33 5.17 1.59
C TRP A 78 -5.01 4.51 1.20
N VAL A 79 -4.42 3.74 2.11
CA VAL A 79 -3.30 2.86 1.79
C VAL A 79 -3.84 1.66 1.04
N THR A 80 -3.48 1.52 -0.23
CA THR A 80 -4.01 0.49 -1.14
C THR A 80 -3.03 -0.64 -1.38
N VAL A 81 -1.73 -0.38 -1.27
CA VAL A 81 -0.66 -1.38 -1.41
C VAL A 81 0.38 -1.12 -0.33
N VAL A 82 0.79 -2.18 0.37
CA VAL A 82 2.04 -2.19 1.13
C VAL A 82 2.66 -3.57 1.00
N GLU A 83 3.90 -3.62 0.55
CA GLU A 83 4.62 -4.86 0.29
C GLU A 83 6.07 -4.70 0.72
N ALA A 84 6.60 -5.70 1.42
CA ALA A 84 8.01 -5.77 1.77
C ALA A 84 8.56 -7.12 1.34
N HIS A 85 9.75 -7.12 0.75
CA HIS A 85 10.40 -8.36 0.37
C HIS A 85 10.66 -9.21 1.64
N PRO A 86 10.37 -10.52 1.63
CA PRO A 86 10.52 -11.38 2.82
C PRO A 86 11.92 -11.32 3.46
N GLN A 87 12.98 -11.21 2.65
CA GLN A 87 14.36 -11.09 3.13
C GLN A 87 14.65 -9.85 4.01
N PHE A 88 13.79 -8.83 3.96
CA PHE A 88 13.94 -7.60 4.74
C PHE A 88 12.85 -7.45 5.82
N MET A 89 12.06 -8.49 6.09
CA MET A 89 11.11 -8.46 7.19
C MET A 89 11.81 -8.28 8.54
N GLY A 90 11.13 -7.61 9.48
CA GLY A 90 11.70 -7.31 10.80
C GLY A 90 12.80 -6.24 10.83
N SER A 91 13.14 -5.65 9.68
CA SER A 91 14.25 -4.67 9.59
C SER A 91 13.83 -3.20 9.66
N GLY A 92 12.54 -2.90 9.83
CA GLY A 92 12.01 -1.53 9.89
C GLY A 92 11.50 -0.96 8.55
N VAL A 93 11.67 -1.67 7.43
CA VAL A 93 11.22 -1.24 6.08
C VAL A 93 9.76 -0.81 6.04
N GLY A 94 8.84 -1.64 6.55
CA GLY A 94 7.41 -1.32 6.54
C GLY A 94 7.07 -0.07 7.33
N ARG A 95 7.77 0.16 8.46
CA ARG A 95 7.57 1.36 9.28
C ARG A 95 8.01 2.62 8.54
N ALA A 96 9.21 2.59 7.93
CA ALA A 96 9.72 3.71 7.15
C ALA A 96 8.77 4.08 6.00
N LEU A 97 8.25 3.08 5.28
CA LEU A 97 7.26 3.27 4.22
C LEU A 97 5.96 3.93 4.73
N VAL A 98 5.42 3.45 5.86
CA VAL A 98 4.18 4.01 6.43
C VAL A 98 4.40 5.45 6.91
N GLU A 99 5.52 5.75 7.55
CA GLU A 99 5.85 7.11 7.97
C GLU A 99 5.92 8.06 6.75
N SER A 100 6.49 7.62 5.63
CA SER A 100 6.55 8.42 4.40
C SER A 100 5.17 8.67 3.78
N ILE A 101 4.30 7.65 3.68
CA ILE A 101 2.96 7.87 3.13
C ILE A 101 2.09 8.73 4.06
N PHE A 102 2.33 8.68 5.37
CA PHE A 102 1.65 9.58 6.31
C PHE A 102 2.04 11.04 6.12
N GLN A 103 3.32 11.33 5.87
CA GLN A 103 3.74 12.70 5.54
C GLN A 103 3.10 13.19 4.24
N TYR A 104 3.05 12.34 3.21
CA TYR A 104 2.32 12.65 1.97
C TYR A 104 0.86 13.05 2.24
N PHE A 105 0.13 12.23 3.02
CA PHE A 105 -1.26 12.54 3.35
C PHE A 105 -1.40 13.83 4.15
N ARG A 106 -0.50 14.07 5.11
CA ARG A 106 -0.46 15.29 5.91
C ARG A 106 -0.26 16.54 5.05
N GLU A 107 0.69 16.52 4.13
CA GLU A 107 0.98 17.62 3.20
C GLU A 107 -0.23 17.93 2.30
N LYS A 108 -1.04 16.91 2.00
CA LYS A 108 -2.28 17.04 1.24
C LYS A 108 -3.49 17.42 2.09
N GLY A 109 -3.31 17.67 3.38
CA GLY A 109 -4.37 18.07 4.31
C GLY A 109 -5.37 16.96 4.63
N VAL A 110 -5.00 15.70 4.43
CA VAL A 110 -5.79 14.54 4.85
C VAL A 110 -5.67 14.36 6.35
N LYS A 111 -6.81 14.11 7.03
CA LYS A 111 -6.86 13.86 8.48
C LYS A 111 -7.15 12.40 8.82
N ASP A 112 -7.96 11.75 7.98
CA ASP A 112 -8.37 10.36 8.18
C ASP A 112 -7.72 9.47 7.10
N ILE A 113 -6.97 8.47 7.55
CA ILE A 113 -6.30 7.50 6.68
C ILE A 113 -6.88 6.11 6.96
N HIS A 114 -7.29 5.43 5.91
CA HIS A 114 -7.91 4.12 5.96
C HIS A 114 -7.09 3.09 5.17
N THR A 115 -7.34 1.82 5.46
CA THR A 115 -6.88 0.71 4.64
C THR A 115 -7.84 -0.47 4.83
N ALA A 116 -7.73 -1.48 3.98
CA ALA A 116 -8.46 -2.73 4.09
C ALA A 116 -7.48 -3.89 3.94
N VAL A 117 -7.55 -4.83 4.88
CA VAL A 117 -6.78 -6.08 4.84
C VAL A 117 -7.72 -7.27 4.84
N LYS A 118 -7.24 -8.43 4.40
CA LYS A 118 -8.00 -9.69 4.54
C LYS A 118 -8.17 -9.99 6.03
N TRP A 119 -9.34 -10.50 6.39
CA TRP A 119 -9.71 -10.79 7.78
C TRP A 119 -8.81 -11.84 8.44
N ASP A 120 -8.24 -12.75 7.64
CA ASP A 120 -7.36 -13.84 8.06
C ASP A 120 -5.86 -13.52 7.91
N ALA A 121 -5.51 -12.32 7.43
CA ALA A 121 -4.12 -11.89 7.30
C ALA A 121 -3.60 -11.28 8.62
N VAL A 122 -3.41 -12.13 9.62
CA VAL A 122 -3.04 -11.73 11.00
C VAL A 122 -1.77 -10.88 11.05
N ASP A 123 -0.76 -11.21 10.24
CA ASP A 123 0.51 -10.45 10.19
C ASP A 123 0.29 -9.02 9.66
N MET A 124 -0.53 -8.87 8.63
CA MET A 124 -0.88 -7.57 8.07
C MET A 124 -1.70 -6.73 9.05
N LEU A 125 -2.66 -7.35 9.74
CA LEU A 125 -3.43 -6.67 10.79
C LEU A 125 -2.52 -6.20 11.92
N SER A 126 -1.62 -7.06 12.38
CA SER A 126 -0.65 -6.74 13.44
C SER A 126 0.29 -5.60 13.03
N PHE A 127 0.75 -5.62 11.78
CA PHE A 127 1.56 -4.53 11.21
C PHE A 127 0.84 -3.18 11.25
N PHE A 128 -0.40 -3.12 10.77
CA PHE A 128 -1.14 -1.86 10.76
C PHE A 128 -1.48 -1.37 12.17
N ILE A 129 -1.82 -2.27 13.10
CA ILE A 129 -1.99 -1.91 14.52
C ILE A 129 -0.71 -1.31 15.08
N ALA A 130 0.45 -1.94 14.85
CA ALA A 130 1.74 -1.43 15.29
C ALA A 130 2.11 -0.08 14.65
N ALA A 131 1.61 0.19 13.44
CA ALA A 131 1.75 1.47 12.75
C ALA A 131 0.76 2.55 13.22
N GLY A 132 -0.11 2.24 14.19
CA GLY A 132 -1.06 3.18 14.80
C GLY A 132 -2.47 3.16 14.20
N PHE A 133 -2.78 2.22 13.31
CA PHE A 133 -4.16 2.06 12.82
C PHE A 133 -5.04 1.41 13.90
N GLY A 134 -6.25 1.94 14.04
CA GLY A 134 -7.31 1.37 14.84
C GLY A 134 -8.45 0.82 13.98
N ARG A 135 -9.47 0.27 14.65
CA ARG A 135 -10.72 -0.10 13.98
C ARG A 135 -11.40 1.16 13.42
N SER A 136 -11.82 1.08 12.16
CA SER A 136 -12.63 2.12 11.50
C SER A 136 -14.10 2.03 11.89
N ALA A 137 -14.83 3.15 11.80
CA ALA A 137 -16.29 3.18 11.86
C ALA A 137 -16.95 2.56 10.62
N PHE A 138 -16.20 2.41 9.52
CA PHE A 138 -16.65 1.80 8.28
C PHE A 138 -16.41 0.28 8.27
N ILE A 139 -17.28 -0.44 7.57
CA ILE A 139 -17.11 -1.86 7.24
C ILE A 139 -17.13 -2.03 5.72
N ASN A 140 -16.39 -3.01 5.21
CA ASN A 140 -16.43 -3.35 3.79
C ASN A 140 -17.70 -4.16 3.49
N LEU A 141 -18.52 -3.67 2.58
CA LEU A 141 -19.68 -4.40 2.05
C LEU A 141 -19.34 -4.93 0.66
N ARG A 142 -19.84 -6.12 0.33
CA ARG A 142 -19.56 -6.80 -0.94
C ARG A 142 -20.83 -7.39 -1.50
N ILE A 143 -21.05 -7.18 -2.80
CA ILE A 143 -21.97 -7.95 -3.62
C ILE A 143 -21.19 -8.51 -4.81
N LYS A 144 -21.54 -9.71 -5.27
CA LYS A 144 -21.00 -10.26 -6.51
C LYS A 144 -21.97 -9.90 -7.63
N LEU A 145 -21.47 -9.25 -8.68
CA LEU A 145 -22.32 -8.67 -9.72
C LEU A 145 -23.17 -9.74 -10.43
N ASP A 146 -22.56 -10.88 -10.78
CA ASP A 146 -23.25 -12.02 -11.41
C ASP A 146 -24.42 -12.56 -10.58
N ASP A 147 -24.44 -12.31 -9.26
CA ASP A 147 -25.49 -12.79 -8.37
C ASP A 147 -26.72 -11.85 -8.38
N VAL A 148 -26.58 -10.62 -8.91
CA VAL A 148 -27.66 -9.61 -9.00
C VAL A 148 -28.00 -9.18 -10.42
N ILE A 149 -27.05 -9.29 -11.35
CA ILE A 149 -27.24 -9.06 -12.78
C ILE A 149 -26.66 -10.30 -13.48
N PRO A 150 -27.49 -11.34 -13.71
CA PRO A 150 -27.09 -12.48 -14.52
C PRO A 150 -26.91 -12.06 -15.99
N ASP A 151 -26.08 -12.79 -16.73
CA ASP A 151 -25.93 -12.63 -18.19
C ASP A 151 -27.24 -12.84 -18.97
#